data_AF-A0A4P6FC80-F1
#
_entry.id   AF-A0A4P6FC80-F1
#
_cell.length_a   1.000
_cell.length_b   1.000
_cell.length_c   1.000
_cell.angle_alpha   90.00
_cell.angle_beta   90.00
_cell.angle_gamma   90.00
#
_symmetry.space_group_name_H-M   'P 1'
#
loop_
_entity.id
_entity.type
_entity.pdbx_description
1 polymer ?
#
loop_
_entity_poly.entity_id
_entity_poly.type
_entity_poly.pdbx_seq_one_letter_code
_entity_poly.pdbx_strand_id
1 'polypeptide(L)'
;MPEHEARGWASAAHWAPLALTVLSAGLLAILAPLVIWLMHRQRSWLVDVNAKEALNFQITLVIAYVVGAILTVVLVGFLVLLAALVCSFVFGIQGAMAASRGEAYRYPISIRFVK
;
A
#
# COMPACT_ATOMS: atom_id res chain seq x y z
N MET A 1 -13.74 10.16 15.14
CA MET A 1 -14.08 8.74 14.86
C MET A 1 -13.68 7.91 16.07
N PRO A 2 -14.46 6.89 16.50
CA PRO A 2 -14.05 5.99 17.58
C PRO A 2 -12.72 5.28 17.27
N GLU A 3 -11.92 4.98 18.30
CA GLU A 3 -10.57 4.40 18.08
C GLU A 3 -10.60 3.06 17.38
N HIS A 4 -11.52 2.16 17.76
CA HIS A 4 -11.61 0.84 17.16
C HIS A 4 -11.90 0.91 15.65
N GLU A 5 -12.77 1.83 15.23
CA GLU A 5 -13.04 2.06 13.81
C GLU A 5 -11.83 2.67 13.10
N ALA A 6 -11.17 3.65 13.73
CA ALA A 6 -9.97 4.27 13.16
C ALA A 6 -8.86 3.24 12.91
N ARG A 7 -8.63 2.32 13.84
CA ARG A 7 -7.68 1.21 13.68
C ARG A 7 -8.11 0.27 12.56
N GLY A 8 -9.41 -0.02 12.44
CA GLY A 8 -9.97 -0.82 11.36
C GLY A 8 -9.69 -0.23 9.97
N TRP A 9 -10.02 1.05 9.77
CA TRP A 9 -9.79 1.75 8.49
C TRP A 9 -8.31 1.96 8.19
N ALA A 10 -7.50 2.27 9.20
CA ALA A 10 -6.06 2.41 9.04
C ALA A 10 -5.42 1.08 8.62
N SER A 11 -5.80 -0.03 9.27
CA SER A 11 -5.35 -1.38 8.88
C SER A 11 -5.82 -1.76 7.48
N ALA A 12 -7.07 -1.48 7.13
CA ALA A 12 -7.64 -1.71 5.81
C ALA A 12 -6.87 -1.04 4.68
N ALA A 13 -6.31 0.15 4.92
CA ALA A 13 -5.49 0.83 3.93
C ALA A 13 -4.24 0.05 3.52
N HIS A 14 -3.75 -0.86 4.37
CA HIS A 14 -2.58 -1.68 4.08
C HIS A 14 -2.92 -3.07 3.52
N TRP A 15 -3.96 -3.74 4.03
CA TRP A 15 -4.29 -5.11 3.59
C TRP A 15 -5.21 -5.15 2.36
N ALA A 16 -6.14 -4.20 2.21
CA ALA A 16 -7.03 -4.17 1.04
C ALA A 16 -6.27 -4.06 -0.30
N PRO A 17 -5.20 -3.25 -0.42
CA PRO A 17 -4.37 -3.28 -1.63
C PRO A 17 -3.80 -4.67 -1.96
N LEU A 18 -3.54 -5.54 -0.97
CA LEU A 18 -2.97 -6.88 -1.25
C LEU A 18 -3.91 -7.73 -2.10
N ALA A 19 -5.21 -7.69 -1.80
CA ALA A 19 -6.21 -8.38 -2.61
C ALA A 19 -6.25 -7.81 -4.02
N LEU A 20 -6.23 -6.48 -4.15
CA LEU A 20 -6.20 -5.82 -5.46
C LEU A 20 -4.90 -6.11 -6.23
N THR A 21 -3.76 -6.26 -5.55
CA THR A 21 -2.50 -6.65 -6.19
C THR A 21 -2.63 -7.99 -6.88
N VAL A 22 -3.26 -8.98 -6.23
CA VAL A 22 -3.49 -10.30 -6.83
C VAL A 22 -4.49 -10.23 -7.99
N LEU A 23 -5.60 -9.50 -7.82
CA LEU A 23 -6.68 -9.46 -8.80
C LEU A 23 -6.37 -8.61 -10.03
N SER A 24 -5.41 -7.68 -9.95
CA SER A 24 -5.11 -6.71 -11.01
C SER A 24 -3.64 -6.63 -11.40
N ALA A 25 -2.83 -7.60 -10.95
CA ALA A 25 -1.38 -7.56 -11.09
C ALA A 25 -0.75 -6.24 -10.56
N GLY A 26 -1.27 -5.73 -9.43
CA GLY A 26 -0.78 -4.52 -8.78
C GLY A 26 -1.35 -3.21 -9.32
N LEU A 27 -1.88 -3.16 -10.55
CA LEU A 27 -2.24 -1.91 -11.21
C LEU A 27 -3.38 -1.14 -10.53
N LEU A 28 -4.36 -1.85 -9.96
CA LEU A 28 -5.49 -1.23 -9.28
C LEU A 28 -5.27 -1.13 -7.75
N ALA A 29 -4.14 -1.58 -7.23
CA ALA A 29 -3.89 -1.60 -5.78
C ALA A 29 -3.85 -0.20 -5.13
N ILE A 30 -3.54 0.84 -5.91
CA ILE A 30 -3.58 2.25 -5.50
C ILE A 30 -4.99 2.69 -5.07
N LEU A 31 -6.04 2.10 -5.66
CA LEU A 31 -7.42 2.55 -5.43
C LEU A 31 -7.87 2.35 -3.98
N ALA A 32 -7.51 1.22 -3.35
CA ALA A 32 -7.90 0.94 -1.97
C ALA A 32 -7.43 2.02 -0.98
N PRO A 33 -6.12 2.30 -0.84
CA PRO A 33 -5.66 3.34 0.10
C PRO A 33 -6.08 4.74 -0.35
N LEU A 34 -6.21 5.01 -1.65
CA LEU A 34 -6.69 6.31 -2.14
C LEU A 34 -8.13 6.58 -1.70
N VAL A 35 -9.03 5.62 -1.89
CA VAL A 35 -10.44 5.75 -1.50
C VAL A 35 -10.55 5.89 0.01
N ILE A 36 -9.86 5.05 0.78
CA ILE A 36 -9.85 5.12 2.25
C ILE A 36 -9.33 6.49 2.72
N TRP A 37 -8.22 6.95 2.14
CA TRP A 37 -7.64 8.24 2.47
C TRP A 37 -8.61 9.39 2.17
N LEU A 38 -9.20 9.45 0.98
CA LEU A 38 -10.14 10.52 0.63
C LEU A 38 -11.39 10.53 1.52
N MET A 39 -11.93 9.36 1.87
CA MET A 39 -13.14 9.25 2.70
C MET A 39 -12.90 9.57 4.17
N HIS A 40 -11.73 9.21 4.71
CA HIS A 40 -11.49 9.18 6.15
C HIS A 40 -10.37 10.08 6.66
N ARG A 41 -9.55 10.71 5.80
CA ARG A 41 -8.39 11.53 6.24
C ARG A 41 -8.75 12.66 7.21
N GLN A 42 -9.92 13.28 7.06
CA GLN A 42 -10.34 14.36 7.96
C GLN A 42 -10.97 13.85 9.27
N ARG A 43 -11.20 12.54 9.40
CA ARG A 43 -11.95 11.94 10.53
C ARG A 43 -11.05 11.35 11.61
N SER A 44 -9.80 11.02 11.26
CA SER A 44 -8.81 10.46 12.19
C SER A 44 -7.39 10.67 11.67
N TRP A 45 -6.52 11.21 12.53
CA TRP A 45 -5.08 11.31 12.29
C TRP A 45 -4.48 9.95 11.91
N LEU A 46 -4.90 8.86 12.59
CA LEU A 46 -4.34 7.53 12.38
C LEU A 46 -4.63 7.02 10.96
N VAL A 47 -5.83 7.29 10.46
CA VAL A 47 -6.24 6.90 9.11
C VAL A 47 -5.56 7.78 8.08
N ASP A 48 -5.43 9.08 8.32
CA ASP A 48 -4.70 9.99 7.42
C ASP A 48 -3.26 9.51 7.20
N VAL A 49 -2.50 9.29 8.28
CA VAL A 49 -1.08 8.91 8.17
C VAL A 49 -0.89 7.53 7.53
N ASN A 50 -1.66 6.52 7.95
CA ASN A 50 -1.50 5.16 7.43
C ASN A 50 -2.01 5.02 6.00
N ALA A 51 -3.17 5.59 5.67
CA ALA A 51 -3.71 5.50 4.32
C ALA A 51 -2.89 6.30 3.30
N LYS A 52 -2.34 7.46 3.70
CA LYS A 52 -1.43 8.24 2.86
C LYS A 52 -0.11 7.51 2.62
N GLU A 53 0.47 6.90 3.64
CA GLU A 53 1.73 6.17 3.53
C GLU A 53 1.56 4.86 2.72
N ALA A 54 0.42 4.17 2.90
CA ALA A 54 0.03 3.05 2.05
C ALA A 54 -0.19 3.46 0.58
N LEU A 55 -0.82 4.61 0.34
CA LEU A 55 -1.02 5.14 -1.01
C LEU A 55 0.33 5.40 -1.72
N ASN A 56 1.26 6.07 -1.04
CA ASN A 56 2.61 6.31 -1.55
C ASN A 56 3.35 5.01 -1.87
N PHE A 57 3.22 4.00 -1.01
CA PHE A 57 3.82 2.69 -1.22
C PHE A 57 3.22 1.97 -2.43
N GLN A 58 1.89 1.99 -2.60
CA GLN A 58 1.24 1.37 -3.77
C GLN A 58 1.64 2.06 -5.07
N ILE A 59 1.79 3.38 -5.08
CA ILE A 59 2.34 4.10 -6.25
C ILE A 59 3.77 3.62 -6.55
N THR A 60 4.60 3.47 -5.51
CA THR A 60 5.97 2.95 -5.64
C THR A 60 5.98 1.54 -6.24
N LEU A 61 5.09 0.65 -5.78
CA LEU A 61 4.96 -0.70 -6.30
C LEU A 61 4.45 -0.74 -7.74
N VAL A 62 3.47 0.08 -8.10
CA VAL A 62 2.98 0.17 -9.49
C VAL A 62 4.11 0.57 -10.44
N ILE A 63 4.95 1.52 -10.04
CA ILE A 63 6.16 1.87 -10.82
C ILE A 63 7.06 0.65 -10.96
N ALA A 64 7.33 -0.09 -9.87
CA ALA A 64 8.14 -1.30 -9.93
C ALA A 64 7.54 -2.39 -10.83
N TYR A 65 6.21 -2.56 -10.82
CA TYR A 65 5.52 -3.50 -11.69
C TYR A 65 5.61 -3.09 -13.18
N VAL A 66 5.41 -1.82 -13.49
CA VAL A 66 5.54 -1.31 -14.87
C VAL A 66 6.98 -1.47 -15.37
N VAL A 67 7.97 -1.10 -14.58
CA VAL A 67 9.39 -1.26 -14.92
C VAL A 67 9.74 -2.74 -15.08
N GLY A 68 9.30 -3.60 -14.16
CA GLY A 68 9.48 -5.04 -14.25
C GLY A 68 8.85 -5.65 -15.50
N ALA A 69 7.65 -5.19 -15.89
CA ALA A 69 7.00 -5.64 -17.11
C ALA A 69 7.82 -5.27 -18.36
N ILE A 70 8.33 -4.03 -18.45
CA ILE A 70 9.19 -3.58 -19.55
C ILE A 70 10.49 -4.40 -19.60
N LEU A 71 11.16 -4.60 -18.45
CA LEU A 71 12.41 -5.36 -18.36
C LEU A 71 12.23 -6.87 -18.65
N THR A 72 11.00 -7.37 -18.68
CA THR A 72 10.73 -8.76 -19.04
C THR A 72 11.06 -9.02 -20.52
N VAL A 73 11.02 -7.99 -21.38
CA VAL A 73 11.44 -8.09 -22.79
C VAL A 73 12.89 -8.58 -22.93
N VAL A 74 13.76 -8.22 -21.98
CA VAL A 74 15.17 -8.66 -21.93
C VAL A 74 15.42 -9.77 -20.90
N LEU A 75 14.36 -10.45 -20.46
CA LEU A 75 14.40 -11.59 -19.54
C LEU A 75 14.94 -11.29 -18.13
N VAL A 76 14.94 -10.05 -17.65
CA VAL A 76 15.36 -9.73 -16.26
C VAL A 76 14.18 -9.26 -15.40
N GLY A 77 13.11 -8.80 -16.05
CA GLY A 77 11.95 -8.21 -15.38
C GLY A 77 11.22 -9.11 -14.40
N PHE A 78 11.25 -10.43 -14.58
CA PHE A 78 10.57 -11.38 -13.67
C PHE A 78 11.12 -11.30 -12.24
N LEU A 79 12.41 -11.01 -12.06
CA LEU A 79 13.01 -10.81 -10.73
C LEU A 79 12.45 -9.56 -10.05
N VAL A 80 12.27 -8.49 -10.82
CA VAL A 80 11.70 -7.23 -10.32
C VAL A 80 10.24 -7.42 -9.93
N LEU A 81 9.45 -8.10 -10.78
CA LEU A 81 8.05 -8.40 -10.51
C LEU A 81 7.89 -9.27 -9.26
N LEU A 82 8.72 -10.31 -9.11
CA LEU A 82 8.73 -11.17 -7.93
C LEU A 82 9.12 -10.41 -6.67
N ALA A 83 10.17 -9.59 -6.72
CA ALA A 83 10.59 -8.76 -5.60
C ALA A 83 9.49 -7.76 -5.18
N ALA A 84 8.87 -7.08 -6.15
CA ALA A 84 7.76 -6.18 -5.89
C ALA A 84 6.56 -6.89 -5.23
N LEU A 85 6.22 -8.09 -5.70
CA LEU A 85 5.17 -8.92 -5.08
C LEU A 85 5.51 -9.27 -3.63
N VAL A 86 6.72 -9.76 -3.36
CA VAL A 86 7.15 -10.10 -2.00
C VAL A 86 7.13 -8.86 -1.10
N CYS A 87 7.68 -7.73 -1.55
CA CYS A 87 7.65 -6.47 -0.80
C CYS A 87 6.22 -6.01 -0.52
N SER A 88 5.30 -6.13 -1.49
CA SER A 88 3.88 -5.79 -1.31
C SER A 88 3.28 -6.56 -0.14
N PHE A 89 3.44 -7.88 -0.12
CA PHE A 89 2.86 -8.72 0.93
C PHE A 89 3.52 -8.52 2.28
N VAL A 90 4.85 -8.55 2.35
CA VAL A 90 5.59 -8.44 3.62
C VAL A 90 5.29 -7.10 4.28
N PHE A 91 5.51 -5.99 3.57
CA PHE A 91 5.32 -4.67 4.16
C PHE A 91 3.83 -4.31 4.32
N GLY A 92 2.95 -4.79 3.44
CA GLY A 92 1.50 -4.61 3.59
C GLY A 92 0.96 -5.29 4.85
N ILE A 93 1.39 -6.52 5.14
CA ILE A 93 1.00 -7.23 6.37
C ILE A 93 1.59 -6.52 7.60
N GLN A 94 2.86 -6.11 7.56
CA GLN A 94 3.48 -5.36 8.67
C GLN A 94 2.75 -4.04 8.94
N GLY A 95 2.40 -3.29 7.89
CA GLY A 95 1.60 -2.07 8.02
C GLY A 95 0.22 -2.32 8.58
N ALA A 96 -0.48 -3.36 8.10
CA ALA A 96 -1.80 -3.73 8.59
C ALA A 96 -1.78 -4.09 10.09
N MET A 97 -0.75 -4.84 10.53
CA MET A 97 -0.56 -5.21 11.93
C MET A 97 -0.18 -4.02 12.83
N ALA A 98 0.66 -3.11 12.34
CA ALA A 98 1.01 -1.90 13.09
C ALA A 98 -0.21 -0.97 13.24
N ALA A 99 -0.93 -0.72 12.15
CA ALA A 99 -2.14 0.11 12.16
C ALA A 99 -3.26 -0.48 13.03
N SER A 100 -3.40 -1.81 13.11
CA SER A 100 -4.38 -2.46 14.01
C SER A 100 -4.04 -2.26 15.50
N ARG A 101 -2.77 -2.06 15.84
CA ARG A 101 -2.33 -1.63 17.18
C ARG A 101 -2.46 -0.13 17.45
N GLY A 102 -2.87 0.65 16.45
CA GLY A 102 -2.95 2.11 16.55
C GLY A 102 -1.62 2.82 16.27
N GLU A 103 -0.65 2.12 15.69
CA GLU A 103 0.66 2.68 15.34
C GLU A 103 0.64 3.24 13.91
N ALA A 104 1.41 4.29 13.66
CA ALA A 104 1.68 4.76 12.31
C ALA A 104 2.80 3.91 11.70
N TYR A 105 2.53 3.25 10.57
CA TYR A 105 3.55 2.47 9.86
C TYR A 105 4.20 3.31 8.76
N ARG A 106 5.53 3.22 8.64
CA ARG A 106 6.31 3.88 7.59
C ARG A 106 7.00 2.83 6.75
N TYR A 107 6.69 2.79 5.46
CA TYR A 107 7.27 1.80 4.55
C TYR A 107 8.76 2.09 4.35
N PRO A 108 9.65 1.07 4.45
CA PRO A 108 11.09 1.26 4.25
C PRO A 108 11.41 1.74 2.82
N ILE A 109 10.68 1.23 1.83
CA ILE A 109 10.87 1.51 0.41
C ILE A 109 9.59 2.14 -0.12
N SER A 110 9.43 3.46 0.07
CA SER A 110 8.27 4.22 -0.39
C SER A 110 8.67 5.63 -0.81
N ILE A 111 8.26 6.00 -2.02
CA ILE A 111 8.40 7.36 -2.56
C ILE A 111 7.19 8.17 -2.11
N ARG A 112 7.44 9.27 -1.39
CA ARG A 112 6.39 10.10 -0.77
C ARG A 112 5.92 11.19 -1.72
N PHE A 113 5.03 10.82 -2.63
CA PHE A 113 4.40 11.75 -3.56
C PHE A 113 3.37 12.64 -2.84
N VAL A 114 2.54 12.05 -1.99
CA VAL A 114 1.54 12.74 -1.18
C VAL A 114 2.14 13.03 0.20
N LYS A 115 2.09 14.30 0.63
CA LYS A 115 2.62 14.78 1.92
C LYS A 115 1.51 15.01 2.95
#